data_AF-A0A960R5P5-F1
#
_entry.id   AF-A0A960R5P5-F1
#
_cell.length_a   1.000
_cell.length_b   1.000
_cell.length_c   1.000
_cell.angle_alpha   90.00
_cell.angle_beta   90.00
_cell.angle_gamma   90.00
#
_symmetry.space_group_name_H-M   'P 1'
#
loop_
_entity.id
_entity.type
_entity.pdbx_description
1 polymer ?
#
loop_
_entity_poly.entity_id
_entity_poly.type
_entity_poly.pdbx_seq_one_letter_code
_entity_poly.pdbx_strand_id
1 'polypeptide(L)'
;TGMITYGLNAPDHTHLIFLFGNLLALLLLVIEARRYRYYDAFRARVRMLEAHFIMPVVMRDVKLLQGDWRRVMSEDLLQPSFKMGAMMSILRRYRRNYVWIFLLIACAWFVKIWIHYPQSHSWAGFFGFILSSNSLPTGVFPVLFITLYVILISMTIAAYANKQAAGEFATKAMRRQRWLQ
;
A
#
# COMPACT_ATOMS: atom_id res chain seq x y z
N THR A 1 -14.41 -4.02 10.41
CA THR A 1 -15.80 -4.55 10.43
C THR A 1 -16.66 -3.87 11.47
N GLY A 2 -16.31 -3.91 12.77
CA GLY A 2 -17.15 -3.28 13.82
C GLY A 2 -17.47 -1.80 13.62
N MET A 3 -16.53 -1.06 13.03
CA MET A 3 -16.71 0.36 12.69
C MET A 3 -17.79 0.61 11.61
N ILE A 4 -17.87 -0.25 10.59
CA ILE A 4 -18.87 -0.13 9.50
C ILE A 4 -20.25 -0.48 10.04
N THR A 5 -20.33 -1.54 10.85
CA THR A 5 -21.56 -1.96 11.52
C THR A 5 -22.10 -0.86 12.43
N TYR A 6 -21.24 -0.27 13.27
CA TYR A 6 -21.63 0.87 14.12
C TYR A 6 -22.10 2.05 13.27
N GLY A 7 -21.36 2.40 12.21
CA GLY A 7 -21.71 3.52 11.34
C GLY A 7 -23.06 3.36 10.64
N LEU A 8 -23.49 2.13 10.35
CA LEU A 8 -24.75 1.82 9.66
C LEU A 8 -25.95 1.62 10.61
N ASN A 9 -25.71 1.41 11.90
CA ASN A 9 -26.75 1.00 12.85
C ASN A 9 -27.76 2.11 13.18
N ALA A 10 -27.34 3.38 13.12
CA ALA A 10 -28.25 4.50 13.39
C ALA A 10 -28.02 5.69 12.44
N PRO A 11 -29.09 6.39 12.04
CA PRO A 11 -29.02 7.62 11.24
C PRO A 11 -28.21 8.72 11.92
N ASP A 12 -28.36 8.86 13.24
CA ASP A 12 -27.77 9.93 14.04
C ASP A 12 -26.25 9.80 14.26
N HIS A 13 -25.67 8.65 13.92
CA HIS A 13 -24.22 8.47 14.08
C HIS A 13 -23.44 9.35 13.11
N THR A 14 -22.52 10.13 13.66
CA THR A 14 -21.72 11.09 12.91
C THR A 14 -20.95 10.43 11.76
N HIS A 15 -20.98 11.07 10.59
CA HIS A 15 -20.23 10.66 9.40
C HIS A 15 -18.70 10.68 9.59
N LEU A 16 -18.22 11.36 10.63
CA LEU A 16 -16.83 11.37 11.09
C LEU A 16 -16.26 9.97 11.25
N ILE A 17 -17.09 8.98 11.61
CA ILE A 17 -16.59 7.62 11.76
C ILE A 17 -15.89 7.18 10.46
N PHE A 18 -16.51 7.27 9.29
CA PHE A 18 -15.89 6.86 8.02
C PHE A 18 -14.58 7.60 7.72
N LEU A 19 -14.45 8.88 8.11
CA LEU A 19 -13.21 9.62 7.99
C LEU A 19 -12.11 9.03 8.91
N PHE A 20 -12.43 8.71 10.15
CA PHE A 20 -11.53 8.01 11.07
C PHE A 20 -11.10 6.63 10.53
N GLY A 21 -12.00 5.88 9.90
CA GLY A 21 -11.66 4.60 9.28
C GLY A 21 -10.66 4.73 8.15
N ASN A 22 -10.82 5.76 7.31
CA ASN A 22 -9.85 6.10 6.28
C ASN A 22 -8.49 6.48 6.89
N LEU A 23 -8.47 7.27 7.96
CA LEU A 23 -7.24 7.66 8.65
C LEU A 23 -6.52 6.45 9.27
N LEU A 24 -7.26 5.56 9.92
CA LEU A 24 -6.70 4.31 10.47
C LEU A 24 -6.13 3.43 9.36
N ALA A 25 -6.83 3.30 8.23
CA ALA A 25 -6.33 2.56 7.07
C ALA A 25 -5.05 3.19 6.48
N LEU A 26 -4.96 4.53 6.43
CA LEU A 26 -3.74 5.25 6.02
C LEU A 26 -2.57 4.99 6.99
N LEU A 27 -2.83 5.03 8.30
CA LEU A 27 -1.82 4.74 9.32
C LEU A 27 -1.30 3.30 9.17
N LEU A 28 -2.20 2.32 9.03
CA LEU A 28 -1.83 0.92 8.80
C LEU A 28 -1.01 0.76 7.52
N LEU A 29 -1.39 1.44 6.43
CA LEU A 29 -0.65 1.45 5.18
C LEU A 29 0.80 1.94 5.39
N VAL A 30 1.00 3.03 6.15
CA VAL A 30 2.33 3.58 6.42
C VAL A 30 3.18 2.63 7.26
N ILE A 31 2.60 2.04 8.32
CA ILE A 31 3.30 1.04 9.15
C ILE A 31 3.69 -0.17 8.31
N GLU A 32 2.76 -0.68 7.51
CA GLU A 32 2.99 -1.87 6.71
C GLU A 32 3.98 -1.62 5.57
N ALA A 33 3.94 -0.45 4.94
CA ALA A 33 4.93 -0.05 3.93
C ALA A 33 6.34 0.05 4.53
N ARG A 34 6.47 0.59 5.75
CA ARG A 34 7.74 0.61 6.48
C ARG A 34 8.25 -0.81 6.70
N ARG A 35 7.41 -1.69 7.25
CA ARG A 35 7.73 -3.11 7.49
C ARG A 35 8.09 -3.86 6.19
N TYR A 36 7.40 -3.55 5.09
CA TYR A 36 7.68 -4.12 3.77
C TYR A 36 9.10 -3.80 3.28
N ARG A 37 9.61 -2.58 3.51
CA ARG A 37 11.00 -2.22 3.13
C ARG A 37 12.05 -3.05 3.87
N TYR A 38 11.84 -3.31 5.16
CA TYR A 38 12.72 -4.18 5.94
C TYR A 38 12.69 -5.62 5.42
N TYR A 39 11.51 -6.15 5.10
CA TYR A 39 11.40 -7.49 4.54
C TYR A 39 12.03 -7.64 3.17
N ASP A 40 11.92 -6.62 2.31
CA ASP A 40 12.53 -6.66 0.99
C ASP A 40 14.06 -6.72 1.08
N ALA A 41 14.67 -5.92 1.97
CA ALA A 41 16.11 -5.96 2.24
C ALA A 41 16.55 -7.32 2.83
N PHE A 42 15.82 -7.82 3.83
CA PHE A 42 16.11 -9.12 4.44
C PHE A 42 16.00 -10.26 3.42
N ARG A 43 14.95 -10.27 2.60
CA ARG A 43 14.75 -11.28 1.55
C ARG A 43 15.86 -11.25 0.52
N ALA A 44 16.36 -10.07 0.13
CA ALA A 44 17.47 -9.95 -0.80
C ALA A 44 18.75 -10.58 -0.24
N ARG A 45 19.05 -10.37 1.06
CA ARG A 45 20.20 -10.96 1.76
C ARG A 45 20.08 -12.48 1.86
N VAL A 46 18.92 -12.98 2.29
CA VAL A 46 18.66 -14.42 2.38
C VAL A 46 18.80 -15.09 1.02
N ARG A 47 18.25 -14.48 -0.04
CA ARG A 47 18.41 -15.01 -1.40
C ARG A 47 19.86 -15.02 -1.88
N MET A 48 20.68 -14.05 -1.47
CA MET A 48 22.11 -14.02 -1.78
C MET A 48 22.85 -15.18 -1.09
N LEU A 49 22.55 -15.44 0.19
CA LEU A 49 23.03 -16.59 0.95
C LEU A 49 22.56 -17.93 0.36
N GLU A 50 21.28 -18.05 0.04
CA GLU A 50 20.72 -19.26 -0.57
C GLU A 50 21.43 -19.61 -1.88
N ALA A 51 21.63 -18.61 -2.74
CA ALA A 51 22.21 -18.81 -4.07
C ALA A 51 23.71 -19.10 -4.03
N HIS A 52 24.49 -18.45 -3.15
CA HIS A 52 25.95 -18.54 -3.16
C HIS A 52 26.56 -19.37 -2.03
N PHE A 53 25.80 -19.66 -0.96
CA PHE A 53 26.28 -20.49 0.14
C PHE A 53 25.52 -21.81 0.21
N ILE A 54 24.19 -21.78 0.33
CA ILE A 54 23.40 -23.01 0.53
C ILE A 54 23.43 -23.89 -0.72
N MET A 55 23.14 -23.34 -1.90
CA MET A 55 23.11 -24.11 -3.14
C MET A 55 24.44 -24.84 -3.44
N PRO A 56 25.60 -24.17 -3.41
CA PRO A 56 26.89 -24.81 -3.66
C PRO A 56 27.25 -25.89 -2.63
N VAL A 57 26.94 -25.67 -1.35
CA VAL A 57 27.18 -26.65 -0.29
C VAL A 57 26.32 -27.91 -0.48
N VAL A 58 25.04 -27.74 -0.84
CA VAL A 58 24.11 -28.85 -1.07
C VAL A 58 24.48 -29.63 -2.34
N MET A 59 24.81 -28.94 -3.43
CA MET A 59 25.21 -29.57 -4.69
C MET A 59 26.64 -30.14 -4.66
N ARG A 60 27.42 -29.86 -3.60
CA ARG A 60 28.86 -30.18 -3.49
C ARG A 60 29.69 -29.65 -4.67
N ASP A 61 29.25 -28.56 -5.28
CA ASP A 61 29.93 -27.92 -6.41
C ASP A 61 30.55 -26.59 -5.99
N VAL A 62 31.88 -26.61 -5.79
CA VAL A 62 32.65 -25.44 -5.33
C VAL A 62 32.77 -24.37 -6.42
N LYS A 63 32.59 -24.72 -7.70
CA LYS A 63 32.75 -23.77 -8.81
C LYS A 63 31.66 -22.69 -8.83
N LEU A 64 30.50 -22.94 -8.20
CA LEU A 64 29.38 -21.99 -8.12
C LEU A 64 29.61 -20.84 -7.13
N LEU A 65 30.63 -20.93 -6.27
CA LEU A 65 30.98 -19.90 -5.27
C LEU A 65 31.75 -18.68 -5.85
N GLN A 66 31.92 -18.60 -7.16
CA GLN A 66 32.73 -17.56 -7.80
C GLN A 66 32.12 -16.15 -7.72
N GLY A 67 32.98 -15.16 -7.42
CA GLY A 67 32.67 -13.73 -7.40
C GLY A 67 32.75 -13.10 -6.01
N ASP A 68 32.72 -11.77 -5.97
CA ASP A 68 32.90 -10.95 -4.75
C ASP A 68 31.64 -10.87 -3.86
N TRP A 69 30.74 -11.86 -3.93
CA TRP A 69 29.46 -11.84 -3.23
C TRP A 69 29.62 -11.75 -1.71
N ARG A 70 30.70 -12.32 -1.15
CA ARG A 70 31.02 -12.22 0.29
C ARG A 70 31.31 -10.78 0.69
N ARG A 71 32.07 -10.05 -0.12
CA ARG A 71 32.37 -8.64 0.09
C ARG A 71 31.09 -7.81 0.03
N VAL A 72 30.31 -7.96 -1.03
CA VAL A 72 29.02 -7.27 -1.20
C VAL A 72 28.06 -7.55 -0.05
N MET A 73 28.00 -8.80 0.42
CA MET A 73 27.18 -9.19 1.56
C MET A 73 27.69 -8.58 2.86
N SER A 74 29.01 -8.58 3.09
CA SER A 74 29.61 -7.98 4.28
C SER A 74 29.40 -6.46 4.33
N GLU A 75 29.52 -5.78 3.19
CA GLU A 75 29.26 -4.35 3.05
C GLU A 75 27.77 -4.04 3.31
N ASP A 76 26.84 -4.83 2.77
CA ASP A 76 25.41 -4.63 3.01
C ASP A 76 24.99 -4.98 4.46
N LEU A 77 25.70 -5.89 5.14
CA LEU A 77 25.50 -6.18 6.56
C LEU A 77 26.03 -5.06 7.46
N LEU A 78 27.19 -4.49 7.13
CA LEU A 78 27.79 -3.37 7.88
C LEU A 78 27.02 -2.07 7.66
N GLN A 79 26.57 -1.80 6.43
CA GLN A 79 25.83 -0.59 6.05
C GLN A 79 24.53 -0.96 5.35
N PRO A 80 23.44 -1.17 6.11
CA PRO A 80 22.15 -1.52 5.52
C PRO A 80 21.61 -0.38 4.64
N SER A 81 21.62 -0.58 3.33
CA SER A 81 21.08 0.38 2.36
C SER A 81 19.67 -0.02 1.91
N PHE A 82 18.69 0.88 2.10
CA PHE A 82 17.33 0.64 1.60
C PHE A 82 17.25 0.97 0.12
N LYS A 83 17.37 -0.04 -0.74
CA LYS A 83 17.26 0.12 -2.20
C LYS A 83 15.86 0.57 -2.66
N MET A 84 14.83 0.32 -1.86
CA MET A 84 13.46 0.73 -2.17
C MET A 84 13.12 2.08 -1.51
N GLY A 85 12.70 3.06 -2.32
CA GLY A 85 12.23 4.36 -1.84
C GLY A 85 10.96 4.26 -0.99
N ALA A 86 10.83 5.14 0.02
CA ALA A 86 9.70 5.14 0.95
C ALA A 86 8.35 5.29 0.22
N MET A 87 8.24 6.29 -0.66
CA MET A 87 7.03 6.54 -1.44
C MET A 87 6.67 5.35 -2.33
N MET A 88 7.66 4.74 -2.98
CA MET A 88 7.42 3.60 -3.86
C MET A 88 6.94 2.35 -3.10
N SER A 89 7.42 2.15 -1.87
CA SER A 89 6.93 1.06 -1.01
C SER A 89 5.47 1.24 -0.61
N ILE A 90 5.06 2.49 -0.33
CA ILE A 90 3.67 2.86 -0.02
C ILE A 90 2.78 2.59 -1.23
N LEU A 91 3.12 3.11 -2.41
CA LEU A 91 2.34 2.93 -3.64
C LEU A 91 2.17 1.44 -3.99
N ARG A 92 3.23 0.64 -3.86
CA ARG A 92 3.18 -0.80 -4.15
C ARG A 92 2.25 -1.54 -3.19
N ARG A 93 2.28 -1.21 -1.89
CA ARG A 93 1.41 -1.85 -0.89
C ARG A 93 -0.04 -1.38 -1.02
N TYR A 94 -0.22 -0.09 -1.28
CA TYR A 94 -1.52 0.53 -1.51
C TYR A 94 -2.28 -0.19 -2.61
N ARG A 95 -1.67 -0.33 -3.80
CA ARG A 95 -2.28 -0.99 -4.97
C ARG A 95 -2.66 -2.45 -4.73
N ARG A 96 -1.88 -3.19 -3.95
CA ARG A 96 -2.06 -4.64 -3.80
C ARG A 96 -3.12 -5.01 -2.76
N ASN A 97 -3.26 -4.22 -1.70
CA ASN A 97 -4.11 -4.58 -0.55
C ASN A 97 -5.09 -3.48 -0.16
N TYR A 98 -4.61 -2.23 -0.05
CA TYR A 98 -5.40 -1.17 0.58
C TYR A 98 -6.44 -0.53 -0.34
N VAL A 99 -6.25 -0.54 -1.67
CA VAL A 99 -7.27 -0.05 -2.62
C VAL A 99 -8.63 -0.69 -2.31
N TRP A 100 -8.66 -1.99 -2.04
CA TRP A 100 -9.88 -2.72 -1.69
C TRP A 100 -10.49 -2.28 -0.36
N ILE A 101 -9.64 -2.04 0.65
CA ILE A 101 -10.09 -1.56 1.97
C ILE A 101 -10.73 -0.18 1.85
N PHE A 102 -10.08 0.75 1.15
CA PHE A 102 -10.60 2.10 0.92
C PHE A 102 -11.88 2.10 0.09
N LEU A 103 -11.96 1.26 -0.95
CA LEU A 103 -13.19 1.08 -1.74
C LEU A 103 -14.33 0.52 -0.89
N LEU A 104 -14.06 -0.43 0.00
CA LEU A 104 -15.08 -0.99 0.88
C LEU A 104 -15.59 0.06 1.88
N ILE A 105 -14.70 0.87 2.46
CA ILE A 105 -15.10 1.98 3.34
C ILE A 105 -15.94 3.02 2.56
N ALA A 106 -15.54 3.35 1.33
CA ALA A 106 -16.29 4.27 0.47
C ALA A 106 -17.69 3.72 0.14
N CYS A 107 -17.77 2.45 -0.27
CA CYS A 107 -19.03 1.78 -0.57
C CYS A 107 -19.95 1.76 0.65
N ALA A 108 -19.44 1.45 1.84
CA ALA A 108 -20.21 1.49 3.07
C ALA A 108 -20.75 2.90 3.38
N TRP A 109 -19.96 3.95 3.12
CA TRP A 109 -20.42 5.33 3.27
C TRP A 109 -21.53 5.69 2.28
N PHE A 110 -21.40 5.30 1.00
CA PHE A 110 -22.45 5.48 -0.01
C PHE A 110 -23.74 4.74 0.36
N VAL A 111 -23.63 3.49 0.81
CA VAL A 111 -24.78 2.69 1.27
C VAL A 111 -25.46 3.37 2.46
N LYS A 112 -24.71 3.92 3.42
CA LYS A 112 -25.29 4.67 4.53
C LYS A 112 -26.13 5.85 4.03
N ILE A 113 -25.58 6.64 3.11
CA ILE A 113 -26.26 7.81 2.54
C ILE A 113 -27.53 7.38 1.81
N TRP A 114 -27.45 6.34 0.99
CA TRP A 114 -28.57 5.82 0.22
C TRP A 114 -29.73 5.34 1.11
N ILE A 115 -29.44 4.66 2.22
CA ILE A 115 -30.47 4.12 3.11
C ILE A 115 -31.12 5.22 3.97
N HIS A 116 -30.32 6.12 4.54
CA HIS A 116 -30.81 7.03 5.58
C HIS A 116 -31.27 8.40 5.04
N TYR A 117 -30.92 8.74 3.79
CA TYR A 117 -31.19 10.06 3.23
C TYR A 117 -31.82 9.96 1.83
N PRO A 118 -33.12 9.63 1.71
CA PRO A 118 -33.79 9.51 0.42
C PRO A 118 -33.80 10.81 -0.40
N GLN A 119 -33.69 11.98 0.23
CA GLN A 119 -33.55 13.27 -0.47
C GLN A 119 -32.22 13.39 -1.24
N SER A 120 -31.21 12.59 -0.88
CA SER A 120 -29.89 12.55 -1.54
C SER A 120 -29.88 11.78 -2.87
N HIS A 121 -31.00 11.16 -3.27
CA HIS A 121 -31.12 10.53 -4.59
C HIS A 121 -31.07 11.54 -5.73
N SER A 122 -31.29 12.83 -5.44
CA SER A 122 -31.07 13.93 -6.38
C SER A 122 -29.67 14.55 -6.17
N TRP A 123 -29.01 14.96 -7.26
CA TRP A 123 -27.70 15.63 -7.20
C TRP A 123 -27.72 16.85 -6.27
N ALA A 124 -28.75 17.69 -6.37
CA ALA A 124 -28.91 18.87 -5.53
C ALA A 124 -29.10 18.51 -4.04
N GLY A 125 -29.91 17.48 -3.74
CA GLY A 125 -30.13 16.99 -2.38
C GLY A 125 -28.88 16.33 -1.78
N PHE A 126 -28.05 15.68 -2.59
CA PHE A 126 -26.78 15.10 -2.14
C PHE A 126 -25.78 16.19 -1.71
N PHE A 127 -25.61 17.24 -2.52
CA PHE A 127 -24.74 18.37 -2.15
C PHE A 127 -25.29 19.15 -0.95
N GLY A 128 -26.60 19.38 -0.90
CA GLY A 128 -27.26 20.02 0.25
C GLY A 128 -27.11 19.22 1.54
N PHE A 129 -27.23 17.90 1.45
CA PHE A 129 -26.98 16.99 2.57
C PHE A 129 -25.53 17.09 3.05
N ILE A 130 -24.56 16.93 2.16
CA ILE A 130 -23.13 16.95 2.50
C ILE A 130 -22.71 18.26 3.19
N LEU A 131 -23.29 19.39 2.79
CA LEU A 131 -22.99 20.69 3.40
C LEU A 131 -23.62 20.86 4.79
N SER A 132 -24.74 20.22 5.08
CA SER A 132 -25.54 20.42 6.30
C SER A 132 -25.36 19.33 7.37
N SER A 133 -24.94 18.13 6.98
CA SER A 133 -25.03 16.93 7.83
C SER A 133 -23.77 16.61 8.64
N ASN A 134 -23.14 17.59 9.29
CA ASN A 134 -21.90 17.32 10.03
C ASN A 134 -21.79 18.04 11.37
N SER A 135 -21.14 17.37 12.33
CA SER A 135 -20.79 17.92 13.65
C SER A 135 -19.64 18.94 13.60
N LEU A 136 -18.98 19.05 12.45
CA LEU A 136 -17.92 20.04 12.18
C LEU A 136 -18.53 21.30 11.55
N PRO A 137 -17.83 22.44 11.59
CA PRO A 137 -18.24 23.65 10.87
C PRO A 137 -18.60 23.34 9.42
N THR A 138 -19.65 24.02 8.91
CA THR A 138 -20.22 23.77 7.59
C THR A 138 -19.14 23.77 6.51
N GLY A 139 -19.11 22.71 5.69
CA GLY A 139 -18.15 22.56 4.59
C GLY A 139 -16.79 21.93 4.94
N VAL A 140 -16.37 21.85 6.21
CA VAL A 140 -15.04 21.29 6.56
C VAL A 140 -14.96 19.79 6.26
N PHE A 141 -15.98 19.03 6.68
CA PHE A 141 -16.04 17.59 6.44
C PHE A 141 -15.97 17.22 4.95
N PRO A 142 -16.80 17.79 4.05
CA PRO A 142 -16.73 17.45 2.63
C PRO A 142 -15.38 17.79 2.02
N VAL A 143 -14.78 18.93 2.37
CA VAL A 143 -13.47 19.32 1.85
C VAL A 143 -12.42 18.30 2.26
N LEU A 144 -12.36 17.90 3.53
CA LEU A 144 -11.44 16.86 4.00
C LEU A 144 -11.68 15.50 3.36
N PHE A 145 -12.94 15.11 3.19
CA PHE A 145 -13.29 13.83 2.58
C PHE A 145 -12.92 13.81 1.10
N ILE A 146 -13.30 14.83 0.33
CA ILE A 146 -12.99 14.96 -1.09
C ILE A 146 -11.47 15.02 -1.30
N THR A 147 -10.76 15.86 -0.54
CA THR A 147 -9.29 15.96 -0.64
C THR A 147 -8.62 14.61 -0.38
N LEU A 148 -9.06 13.87 0.63
CA LEU A 148 -8.57 12.52 0.92
C LEU A 148 -8.78 11.57 -0.27
N TYR A 149 -9.99 11.51 -0.85
CA TYR A 149 -10.25 10.61 -1.99
C TYR A 149 -9.53 11.04 -3.27
N VAL A 150 -9.35 12.34 -3.51
CA VAL A 150 -8.51 12.84 -4.61
C VAL A 150 -7.05 12.40 -4.43
N ILE A 151 -6.51 12.47 -3.21
CA ILE A 151 -5.18 11.95 -2.90
C ILE A 151 -5.12 10.44 -3.15
N LEU A 152 -6.10 9.66 -2.69
CA LEU A 152 -6.13 8.20 -2.92
C LEU A 152 -6.22 7.86 -4.42
N ILE A 153 -7.02 8.57 -5.19
CA ILE A 153 -7.14 8.39 -6.65
C ILE A 153 -5.82 8.73 -7.33
N SER A 154 -5.19 9.86 -6.99
CA SER A 154 -3.89 10.23 -7.55
C SER A 154 -2.79 9.22 -7.20
N MET A 155 -2.78 8.67 -5.98
CA MET A 155 -1.90 7.57 -5.58
C MET A 155 -2.17 6.30 -6.39
N THR A 156 -3.44 6.01 -6.71
CA THR A 156 -3.82 4.87 -7.55
C THR A 156 -3.23 5.03 -8.94
N ILE A 157 -3.46 6.19 -9.58
CA ILE A 157 -2.92 6.52 -10.91
C ILE A 157 -1.40 6.42 -10.90
N ALA A 158 -0.73 7.05 -9.93
CA ALA A 158 0.72 7.00 -9.78
C ALA A 158 1.23 5.56 -9.58
N ALA A 159 0.50 4.71 -8.84
CA ALA A 159 0.86 3.31 -8.63
C ALA A 159 0.69 2.44 -9.89
N TYR A 160 -0.22 2.78 -10.81
CA TYR A 160 -0.38 2.10 -12.10
C TYR A 160 0.58 2.62 -13.17
N ALA A 161 0.88 3.92 -13.17
CA ALA A 161 1.85 4.53 -14.07
C ALA A 161 3.28 4.05 -13.80
N ASN A 162 3.67 3.90 -12.53
CA ASN A 162 5.02 3.48 -12.12
C ASN A 162 5.27 1.95 -12.23
N LYS A 163 4.57 1.23 -13.11
CA LYS A 163 4.75 -0.22 -13.35
C LYS A 163 6.19 -0.60 -13.73
N GLN A 164 6.99 0.32 -14.26
CA GLN A 164 8.32 0.04 -14.83
C GLN A 164 9.49 0.16 -13.84
N ALA A 165 9.35 0.91 -12.75
CA ALA A 165 10.51 1.22 -11.88
C ALA A 165 10.74 0.21 -10.73
N ALA A 166 9.84 -0.75 -10.51
CA ALA A 166 9.94 -1.67 -9.36
C ALA A 166 10.00 -3.13 -9.82
N GLY A 167 11.23 -3.57 -10.14
CA GLY A 167 11.71 -4.93 -9.97
C GLY A 167 11.29 -5.96 -11.02
N GLU A 168 12.21 -6.30 -11.94
CA GLU A 168 12.57 -7.70 -12.26
C GLU A 168 13.60 -7.92 -13.40
N PHE A 169 14.50 -7.01 -13.79
CA PHE A 169 15.47 -7.34 -14.87
C PHE A 169 16.94 -6.98 -14.66
N ALA A 170 17.41 -6.78 -13.42
CA ALA A 170 18.85 -6.95 -13.14
C ALA A 170 19.25 -8.45 -13.01
N THR A 171 18.29 -9.36 -12.89
CA THR A 171 18.57 -10.79 -12.57
C THR A 171 18.29 -11.75 -13.73
N LYS A 172 17.38 -11.42 -14.67
CA LYS A 172 17.09 -12.31 -15.81
C LYS A 172 18.18 -12.31 -16.88
N ALA A 173 18.78 -11.15 -17.17
CA ALA A 173 19.92 -11.04 -18.08
C ALA A 173 21.14 -11.82 -17.55
N MET A 174 21.41 -11.73 -16.25
CA MET A 174 22.55 -12.38 -15.60
C MET A 174 22.34 -13.90 -15.41
N ARG A 175 21.08 -14.37 -15.27
CA ARG A 175 20.79 -15.81 -15.17
C ARG A 175 20.99 -16.53 -16.50
N ARG A 176 20.60 -15.97 -17.66
CA ARG A 176 20.66 -16.70 -18.94
C ARG A 176 22.07 -16.86 -19.51
N GLN A 177 22.98 -15.93 -19.23
CA GLN A 177 24.35 -15.98 -19.76
C GLN A 177 25.24 -16.97 -19.01
N ARG A 178 25.02 -17.24 -17.72
CA ARG A 178 25.83 -18.19 -16.93
C ARG A 178 25.50 -19.67 -17.14
N TRP A 179 24.36 -20.00 -17.77
CA TRP A 179 23.98 -21.40 -18.06
C TRP A 179 24.32 -21.83 -19.49
N LEU A 180 24.83 -20.92 -20.33
CA LEU A 180 25.15 -21.15 -21.74
C LEU A 180 26.67 -21.08 -22.02
N GLN A 181 27.49 -21.09 -20.97
CA GLN A 181 28.94 -21.16 -21.00
C GLN A 181 29.38 -22.28 -20.06
#